data_AF-K1UCB9-F1
#
_entry.id   AF-K1UCB9-F1
#
_cell.length_a   1.000
_cell.length_b   1.000
_cell.length_c   1.000
_cell.angle_alpha   90.00
_cell.angle_beta   90.00
_cell.angle_gamma   90.00
#
_symmetry.space_group_name_H-M   'P 1'
#
loop_
_entity.id
_entity.type
_entity.pdbx_description
1 polymer ?
#
loop_
_entity_poly.entity_id
_entity_poly.type
_entity_poly.pdbx_seq_one_letter_code
_entity_poly.pdbx_strand_id
1 'polypeptide(L)' 'HLQKEELSRGKWFTKENLPILPEKLSIARKLIDAWLADKL' A
#
# COMPACT_ATOMS: atom_id res chain seq x y z
N HIS A 1 16.42 6.58 1.48
CA HIS A 1 16.11 7.42 2.66
C HIS A 1 14.71 7.98 2.44
N LEU A 2 13.81 7.92 3.43
CA LEU A 2 12.45 8.45 3.29
C LEU A 2 12.48 9.96 3.52
N GLN A 3 11.87 10.76 2.64
CA GLN A 3 11.82 12.21 2.81
C GLN A 3 10.90 12.54 3.99
N LYS A 4 11.48 13.03 5.09
CA LYS A 4 10.77 13.17 6.37
C LYS A 4 9.73 14.28 6.36
N GLU A 5 9.87 15.29 5.51
CA GLU A 5 8.89 16.37 5.40
C GLU A 5 7.54 15.87 4.86
N GLU A 6 7.54 14.90 3.96
CA GLU A 6 6.34 14.37 3.31
C GLU A 6 5.88 13.02 3.89
N LEU A 7 6.85 12.18 4.28
CA LEU A 7 6.60 10.81 4.70
C LEU A 7 7.34 10.54 6.01
N SER A 8 6.58 10.50 7.09
CA SER A 8 7.12 10.23 8.43
C SER A 8 7.46 8.76 8.65
N ARG A 9 6.78 7.84 7.96
CA ARG A 9 6.93 6.38 8.11
C ARG A 9 6.65 5.66 6.79
N GLY A 10 7.51 4.70 6.44
CA GLY A 10 7.37 3.88 5.24
C GLY A 10 8.14 2.57 5.40
N LYS A 11 7.57 1.47 4.93
CA LYS A 11 8.17 0.13 5.01
C LYS A 11 7.74 -0.69 3.80
N TRP A 12 8.53 -1.72 3.49
CA TRP A 12 8.15 -2.78 2.56
C TRP A 12 7.22 -3.78 3.24
N PHE A 13 6.20 -4.23 2.50
CA PHE A 13 5.22 -5.21 2.98
C PHE A 13 5.10 -6.36 1.99
N THR A 14 4.93 -7.57 2.52
CA THR A 14 4.60 -8.76 1.73
C THR A 14 3.09 -8.96 1.72
N LYS A 15 2.57 -9.81 0.82
CA LYS A 15 1.12 -10.12 0.75
C LYS A 15 0.58 -10.70 2.06
N GLU A 16 1.44 -11.36 2.84
CA GLU A 16 1.09 -11.99 4.13
C GLU A 16 1.13 -11.03 5.32
N ASN A 17 1.76 -9.87 5.19
CA ASN A 17 1.96 -8.92 6.30
C ASN A 17 1.59 -7.49 5.88
N LEU A 18 0.35 -7.30 5.43
CA LEU A 18 -0.16 -5.98 5.06
C LEU A 18 -0.72 -5.23 6.28
N PRO A 19 -0.49 -3.91 6.37
CA PRO A 19 -1.12 -3.08 7.38
C PRO A 19 -2.62 -2.93 7.06
N ILE A 20 -3.35 -2.28 7.98
CA ILE A 20 -4.75 -1.92 7.75
C ILE A 20 -4.84 -1.05 6.49
N LEU A 21 -5.48 -1.58 5.46
CA LEU A 21 -5.63 -0.90 4.18
C LEU A 21 -6.81 0.08 4.23
N PRO A 22 -6.73 1.22 3.52
CA PRO A 22 -7.80 2.19 3.44
C PRO A 22 -9.04 1.64 2.70
N GLU A 23 -10.17 2.34 2.85
CA GLU A 23 -11.44 2.02 2.20
C GLU A 23 -11.32 1.85 0.68
N LYS A 24 -12.17 0.98 0.11
CA LYS A 24 -12.15 0.55 -1.31
C LYS A 24 -12.43 1.67 -2.32
N LEU A 25 -12.83 2.84 -1.86
CA LEU A 25 -13.13 4.00 -2.70
C LEU A 25 -11.88 4.76 -3.16
N SER A 26 -10.71 4.49 -2.58
CA SER A 26 -9.46 5.16 -2.97
C SER A 26 -8.77 4.49 -4.18
N ILE A 27 -8.13 5.28 -5.04
CA ILE A 27 -7.31 4.77 -6.16
C ILE A 27 -6.14 3.94 -5.64
N ALA A 28 -5.52 4.38 -4.54
CA ALA A 28 -4.47 3.63 -3.86
C ALA A 28 -4.93 2.21 -3.50
N ARG A 29 -6.16 2.07 -2.98
CA ARG A 29 -6.72 0.75 -2.66
C ARG A 29 -6.94 -0.11 -3.90
N LYS A 30 -7.41 0.46 -5.02
CA LYS A 30 -7.58 -0.26 -6.29
C LYS A 30 -6.25 -0.83 -6.82
N LEU A 31 -5.16 -0.06 -6.70
CA LEU A 31 -3.83 -0.52 -7.11
C LEU A 31 -3.31 -1.67 -6.24
N ILE A 32 -3.48 -1.57 -4.92
CA ILE A 32 -3.11 -2.63 -3.98
C ILE A 32 -3.92 -3.90 -4.22
N ASP A 33 -5.24 -3.76 -4.43
CA ASP A 33 -6.13 -4.90 -4.71
C ASP A 33 -5.75 -5.60 -6.03
N ALA A 34 -5.38 -4.85 -7.08
CA ALA A 34 -4.94 -5.43 -8.36
C ALA A 34 -3.62 -6.21 -8.22
N TRP A 35 -2.66 -5.68 -7.46
CA TRP A 35 -1.41 -6.37 -7.15
C TRP A 35 -1.63 -7.63 -6.29
N LEU A 36 -2.53 -7.57 -5.31
CA LEU A 36 -2.89 -8.73 -4.50
C LEU A 36 -3.55 -9.83 -5.34
N ALA A 37 -4.40 -9.44 -6.28
CA ALA A 37 -5.09 -10.34 -7.20
C ALA A 37 -4.18 -10.96 -8.28
N ASP A 38 -2.88 -10.66 -8.30
CA ASP A 38 -1.92 -11.14 -9.31
C ASP A 38 -2.34 -10.79 -10.75
N LYS A 39 -2.98 -9.63 -10.92
CA LYS A 39 -3.46 -9.13 -12.22
C LYS A 39 -2.55 -8.06 -12.82
N LEU A 40 -1.23 -8.26 -12.72
CA LEU A 40 -0.20 -7.38 -13.28
C LEU A 40 0.66 -8.13 -14.30
#